data_AF-A0A7L4HWA2-F1
#
_entry.id   AF-A0A7L4HWA2-F1
#
_cell.length_a   1.000
_cell.length_b   1.000
_cell.length_c   1.000
_cell.angle_alpha   90.00
_cell.angle_beta   90.00
_cell.angle_gamma   90.00
#
_symmetry.space_group_name_H-M   'P 1'
#
loop_
_entity.id
_entity.type
_entity.pdbx_description
1 polymer ?
#
loop_
_entity_poly.entity_id
_entity_poly.type
_entity_poly.pdbx_seq_one_letter_code
_entity_poly.pdbx_strand_id
1 'polypeptide(L)'
;PPPPVTINYRHGLPVITLTLPTRSERCRFTVKPMVTTVGAFLQDVRREDKGIERAEVFATDGSKVSDTTLMEVLLMNDFKLVINNTAYSVSPPVKEKLSSEHATEMEDIKSLVHRLFVALHLEDHQIRKERELLQKLDHLKEELLPLEQMKARITANANAKTSRLLWVGLALMSTQGGALAWLTWWVYSWDIMEPVTYFITYGSAMAFYAYFVLTKQDYIYPDAKDRQFLHYFYRKSKTQHFNVERYNKLKEDLAEAEESLRRLRQPLHLRLPIQEISDKD
;
A
#
# COMPACT_ATOMS: atom_id res chain seq x y z
N PRO A 1 19.88 -38.38 -39.32
CA PRO A 1 19.21 -38.41 -38.00
C PRO A 1 18.87 -36.97 -37.59
N PRO A 2 17.64 -36.68 -37.14
CA PRO A 2 17.26 -35.32 -36.75
C PRO A 2 18.09 -34.83 -35.54
N PRO A 3 18.46 -33.55 -35.48
CA PRO A 3 19.29 -33.02 -34.39
C PRO A 3 18.62 -33.26 -33.01
N PRO A 4 19.41 -33.50 -31.96
CA PRO A 4 18.89 -33.76 -30.60
C PRO A 4 18.23 -32.53 -29.97
N VAL A 5 18.60 -31.32 -30.43
CA VAL A 5 18.02 -30.04 -30.02
C VAL A 5 17.78 -29.17 -31.25
N THR A 6 16.58 -28.61 -31.38
CA THR A 6 16.23 -27.68 -32.47
C THR A 6 15.41 -26.51 -31.97
N ILE A 7 15.65 -25.33 -32.52
CA ILE A 7 14.86 -24.13 -32.26
C ILE A 7 14.06 -23.82 -33.52
N ASN A 8 12.74 -23.64 -33.36
CA ASN A 8 11.86 -23.24 -34.46
C ASN A 8 10.91 -22.13 -34.02
N TYR A 9 10.72 -21.12 -34.86
CA TYR A 9 9.78 -20.04 -34.57
C TYR A 9 8.36 -20.45 -34.99
N ARG A 10 7.42 -20.49 -34.04
CA ARG A 10 5.99 -20.66 -34.32
C ARG A 10 5.23 -19.45 -33.81
N HIS A 11 4.46 -18.81 -34.69
CA HIS A 11 3.72 -17.59 -34.39
C HIS A 11 4.59 -16.46 -33.78
N GLY A 12 5.85 -16.35 -34.21
CA GLY A 12 6.80 -15.34 -33.71
C GLY A 12 7.47 -15.68 -32.38
N LEU A 13 7.12 -16.80 -31.73
CA LEU A 13 7.76 -17.26 -30.51
C LEU A 13 8.76 -18.41 -30.80
N PRO A 14 9.96 -18.39 -30.21
CA PRO A 14 10.90 -19.49 -30.30
C PRO A 14 10.40 -20.70 -29.50
N VAL A 15 10.31 -21.83 -30.19
CA VAL A 15 9.98 -23.13 -29.60
C VAL A 15 11.24 -23.99 -29.61
N ILE A 16 11.79 -24.25 -28.43
CA ILE A 16 12.98 -25.07 -28.23
C ILE A 16 12.51 -26.51 -28.06
N THR A 17 12.92 -27.40 -28.96
CA THR A 17 12.65 -28.83 -28.89
C THR A 17 13.88 -29.54 -28.35
N LEU A 18 13.71 -30.20 -27.21
CA LEU A 18 14.76 -30.88 -26.46
C LEU A 18 14.39 -32.35 -26.26
N THR A 19 15.38 -33.22 -26.40
CA THR A 19 15.26 -34.63 -26.03
C THR A 19 15.63 -34.78 -24.55
N LEU A 20 14.65 -35.13 -23.71
CA LEU A 20 14.86 -35.26 -22.26
C LEU A 20 15.51 -36.61 -21.93
N PRO A 21 16.53 -36.63 -21.04
CA PRO A 21 17.37 -37.80 -20.83
C PRO A 21 16.65 -39.00 -20.19
N THR A 22 15.66 -38.78 -19.31
CA THR A 22 15.05 -39.87 -18.54
C THR A 22 14.09 -40.71 -19.37
N ARG A 23 13.30 -40.09 -20.24
CA ARG A 23 12.27 -40.76 -21.05
C ARG A 23 12.63 -40.86 -22.53
N SER A 24 13.72 -40.23 -22.98
CA SER A 24 14.08 -40.10 -24.41
C SER A 24 12.94 -39.52 -25.27
N GLU A 25 12.03 -38.76 -24.65
CA GLU A 25 10.91 -38.09 -25.32
C GLU A 25 11.33 -36.67 -25.76
N ARG A 26 10.72 -36.20 -26.85
CA ARG A 26 10.94 -34.84 -27.38
C ARG A 26 9.96 -33.87 -26.75
N CYS A 27 10.45 -33.06 -25.82
CA CYS A 27 9.65 -32.01 -25.20
C CYS A 27 9.88 -30.67 -25.90
N ARG A 28 8.82 -29.88 -25.97
CA ARG A 28 8.79 -28.60 -26.67
C ARG A 28 8.50 -27.49 -25.67
N PHE A 29 9.43 -26.56 -25.56
CA PHE A 29 9.33 -25.43 -24.65
C PHE A 29 9.11 -24.15 -25.46
N THR A 30 7.97 -23.50 -25.24
CA THR A 30 7.66 -22.21 -25.86
C THR A 30 8.19 -21.11 -24.97
N VAL A 31 9.11 -20.29 -25.49
CA VAL A 31 9.81 -19.29 -24.70
C VAL A 31 9.38 -17.88 -25.13
N LYS A 32 9.25 -16.95 -24.18
CA LYS A 32 8.87 -15.54 -24.44
C LYS A 32 10.11 -14.66 -24.31
N PRO A 33 10.80 -14.30 -25.41
CA PRO A 33 12.16 -13.73 -25.38
C PRO A 33 12.36 -12.52 -24.44
N MET A 34 11.32 -11.69 -24.34
CA MET A 34 11.31 -10.43 -23.58
C MET A 34 11.00 -10.59 -22.08
N VAL A 35 10.46 -11.75 -21.68
CA VAL A 35 9.92 -11.95 -20.32
C VAL A 35 10.65 -13.06 -19.59
N THR A 36 11.04 -14.12 -20.30
CA THR A 36 11.68 -15.29 -19.70
C THR A 36 13.19 -15.14 -19.70
N THR A 37 13.80 -15.38 -18.53
CA THR A 37 15.24 -15.51 -18.39
C THR A 37 15.71 -16.93 -18.67
N VAL A 38 17.01 -17.11 -18.90
CA VAL A 38 17.64 -18.42 -19.05
C VAL A 38 17.42 -19.28 -17.80
N GLY A 39 17.51 -18.71 -16.61
CA GLY A 39 17.27 -19.41 -15.35
C GLY A 39 15.84 -19.95 -15.24
N ALA A 40 14.84 -19.15 -15.62
CA ALA A 40 13.44 -19.60 -15.63
C ALA A 40 13.23 -20.75 -16.62
N PHE A 41 13.82 -20.65 -17.81
CA PHE A 41 13.78 -21.73 -18.80
C PHE A 41 14.45 -23.02 -18.29
N LEU A 42 15.63 -22.92 -17.68
CA LEU A 42 16.32 -24.07 -17.08
C LEU A 42 15.51 -24.69 -15.93
N GLN A 43 14.81 -23.86 -15.16
CA GLN A 43 13.91 -24.33 -14.11
C GLN A 43 12.71 -25.09 -14.69
N ASP A 44 12.12 -24.61 -15.78
CA ASP A 44 11.04 -25.30 -16.49
C ASP A 44 11.49 -26.67 -17.03
N VAL A 45 12.70 -26.74 -17.60
CA VAL A 45 13.29 -28.01 -18.08
C VAL A 45 13.52 -29.00 -16.93
N ARG A 46 14.04 -28.53 -15.78
CA ARG A 46 14.21 -29.37 -14.57
C ARG A 46 12.89 -29.79 -13.94
N ARG A 47 11.85 -28.96 -14.06
CA ARG A 47 10.51 -29.27 -13.56
C ARG A 47 9.85 -30.37 -14.39
N GLU A 48 10.08 -30.37 -15.70
CA GLU A 48 9.55 -31.37 -16.63
C GLU A 48 10.24 -32.74 -16.47
N ASP A 49 11.56 -32.75 -16.29
CA ASP A 49 12.32 -33.99 -16.05
C ASP A 49 13.13 -33.92 -14.76
N LYS A 50 12.63 -34.62 -13.73
CA LYS A 50 13.29 -34.73 -12.42
C LYS A 50 14.61 -35.51 -12.45
N GLY A 51 14.94 -36.21 -13.55
CA GLY A 51 16.23 -36.87 -13.74
C GLY A 51 17.35 -35.93 -14.22
N ILE A 52 17.05 -34.65 -14.39
CA ILE A 52 18.04 -33.61 -14.70
C ILE A 52 18.60 -33.04 -13.40
N GLU A 53 19.81 -33.46 -13.03
CA GLU A 53 20.52 -32.96 -11.85
C GLU A 53 21.23 -31.63 -12.14
N ARG A 54 21.79 -31.49 -13.35
CA ARG A 54 22.52 -30.29 -13.79
C ARG A 54 22.04 -29.86 -15.16
N ALA A 55 21.64 -28.60 -15.27
CA ALA A 55 21.34 -27.97 -16.55
C ALA A 55 21.94 -26.57 -16.54
N GLU A 56 22.83 -26.30 -17.49
CA GLU A 56 23.57 -25.04 -17.60
C GLU A 56 23.73 -24.64 -19.06
N VAL A 57 23.77 -23.34 -19.32
CA VAL A 57 24.00 -22.78 -20.66
C VAL A 57 25.39 -22.14 -20.70
N PHE A 58 26.13 -22.46 -21.76
CA PHE A 58 27.45 -21.92 -22.05
C PHE A 58 27.43 -21.21 -23.40
N ALA A 59 28.16 -20.11 -23.51
CA ALA A 59 28.41 -19.47 -24.80
C ALA A 59 29.44 -20.27 -25.62
N THR A 60 29.61 -19.92 -26.90
CA THR A 60 30.55 -20.59 -27.81
C THR A 60 32.00 -20.53 -27.34
N ASP A 61 32.34 -19.49 -26.58
CA ASP A 61 33.64 -19.24 -25.95
C ASP A 61 33.91 -20.10 -24.69
N GLY A 62 32.90 -20.86 -24.23
CA GLY A 62 33.00 -21.70 -23.03
C GLY A 62 32.69 -20.96 -21.72
N SER A 63 32.31 -19.68 -21.77
CA SER A 63 31.84 -18.95 -20.60
C SER A 63 30.42 -19.38 -20.21
N LYS A 64 30.15 -19.44 -18.89
CA LYS A 64 28.81 -19.77 -18.39
C LYS A 64 27.90 -18.54 -18.51
N VAL A 65 26.74 -18.71 -19.13
CA VAL A 65 25.73 -17.66 -19.24
C VAL A 65 24.99 -17.51 -17.91
N SER A 66 24.79 -16.27 -17.46
CA SER A 66 24.04 -15.99 -16.22
C SER A 66 22.58 -16.44 -16.32
N ASP A 67 22.04 -16.95 -15.22
CA ASP A 67 20.62 -17.32 -15.09
C ASP A 67 19.68 -16.11 -15.23
N THR A 68 20.18 -14.89 -14.99
CA THR A 68 19.42 -13.63 -15.17
C THR A 68 19.41 -13.12 -16.60
N THR A 69 20.20 -13.71 -17.50
CA THR A 69 20.24 -13.30 -18.91
C THR A 69 18.87 -13.53 -19.55
N LEU A 70 18.39 -12.56 -20.30
CA LEU A 70 17.14 -12.70 -21.06
C LEU A 70 17.32 -13.70 -22.20
N MET A 71 16.27 -14.48 -22.47
CA MET A 71 16.30 -15.45 -23.58
C MET A 71 16.51 -14.76 -24.93
N GLU A 72 16.06 -13.51 -25.10
CA GLU A 72 16.34 -12.76 -26.33
C GLU A 72 17.84 -12.66 -26.63
N VAL A 73 18.64 -12.26 -25.64
CA VAL A 73 20.10 -12.08 -25.80
C VAL A 73 20.77 -13.42 -26.11
N LEU A 74 20.33 -14.50 -25.46
CA LEU A 74 20.85 -15.83 -25.71
C LEU A 74 20.55 -16.31 -27.14
N LEU A 75 19.34 -16.05 -27.65
CA LEU A 75 18.90 -16.47 -28.98
C LEU A 75 19.51 -15.65 -30.14
N MET A 76 20.27 -14.60 -29.86
CA MET A 76 21.01 -13.86 -30.89
C MET A 76 22.28 -14.58 -31.34
N ASN A 77 22.83 -15.44 -30.49
CA ASN A 77 24.09 -16.13 -30.73
C ASN A 77 23.92 -17.64 -30.61
N ASP A 78 24.83 -18.38 -31.20
CA ASP A 78 24.94 -19.82 -30.94
C ASP A 78 25.33 -20.06 -29.48
N PHE A 79 24.80 -21.12 -28.88
CA PHE A 79 25.09 -21.48 -27.50
C PHE A 79 25.14 -22.99 -27.31
N LYS A 80 25.79 -23.42 -26.23
CA LYS A 80 25.88 -24.82 -25.81
C LYS A 80 25.01 -25.03 -24.58
N LEU A 81 24.02 -25.90 -24.69
CA LEU A 81 23.19 -26.33 -23.58
C LEU A 81 23.74 -27.64 -23.03
N VAL A 82 24.17 -27.65 -21.78
CA VAL A 82 24.68 -28.85 -21.10
C VAL A 82 23.63 -29.35 -20.14
N ILE A 83 23.14 -30.58 -20.38
CA ILE A 83 22.20 -31.28 -19.51
C ILE A 83 22.90 -32.54 -19.00
N ASN A 84 23.06 -32.64 -17.68
CA ASN A 84 23.85 -33.64 -16.98
C ASN A 84 25.29 -33.69 -17.51
N ASN A 85 25.61 -34.69 -18.34
CA ASN A 85 26.92 -34.88 -18.97
C ASN A 85 26.89 -34.74 -20.51
N THR A 86 25.75 -34.35 -21.07
CA THR A 86 25.57 -34.24 -22.53
C THR A 86 25.55 -32.78 -22.94
N ALA A 87 26.46 -32.39 -23.82
CA ALA A 87 26.53 -31.04 -24.38
C ALA A 87 25.83 -31.00 -25.74
N TYR A 88 24.82 -30.14 -25.86
CA TYR A 88 24.08 -29.88 -27.09
C TYR A 88 24.49 -28.52 -27.67
N SER A 89 25.02 -28.51 -28.89
CA SER A 89 25.25 -27.26 -29.62
C SER A 89 23.96 -26.83 -30.29
N VAL A 90 23.49 -25.63 -29.96
CA VAL A 90 22.23 -25.08 -30.45
C VAL A 90 22.51 -23.81 -31.24
N SER A 91 22.17 -23.83 -32.51
CA SER A 91 22.26 -22.66 -33.40
C SER A 91 20.84 -22.14 -33.67
N PRO A 92 20.46 -20.97 -33.13
CA PRO A 92 19.16 -20.37 -33.38
C PRO A 92 18.99 -20.03 -34.88
N PRO A 93 17.82 -20.24 -35.49
CA PRO A 93 17.58 -19.77 -36.85
C PRO A 93 17.60 -18.23 -36.88
N VAL A 94 18.32 -17.67 -37.86
CA VAL A 94 18.42 -16.22 -38.05
C VAL A 94 17.02 -15.65 -38.24
N LYS A 95 16.62 -14.71 -37.36
CA LYS A 95 15.36 -13.97 -37.55
C LYS A 95 15.48 -13.19 -38.86
N GLU A 96 14.69 -13.54 -39.87
CA GLU A 96 14.51 -12.69 -41.04
C GLU A 96 14.02 -11.32 -40.57
N LYS A 97 14.81 -10.27 -40.82
CA LYS A 97 14.38 -8.90 -40.58
C LYS A 97 13.28 -8.61 -41.60
N LEU A 98 12.02 -8.72 -41.19
CA LEU A 98 10.88 -8.27 -41.98
C LEU A 98 11.10 -6.82 -42.43
N SER A 99 10.76 -6.51 -43.68
CA SER A 99 10.82 -5.15 -44.24
C SER A 99 10.11 -4.16 -43.31
N SER A 100 10.72 -2.99 -43.06
CA SER A 100 10.28 -2.04 -42.03
C SER A 100 8.83 -1.58 -42.19
N GLU A 101 8.32 -1.51 -43.42
CA GLU A 101 6.93 -1.13 -43.72
C GLU A 101 5.91 -2.20 -43.27
N HIS A 102 6.25 -3.49 -43.45
CA HIS A 102 5.37 -4.58 -43.00
C HIS A 102 5.41 -4.77 -41.48
N ALA A 103 6.48 -4.30 -40.82
CA ALA A 103 6.59 -4.31 -39.37
C ALA A 103 5.62 -3.30 -38.73
N THR A 104 5.47 -2.11 -39.29
CA THR A 104 4.58 -1.05 -38.79
C THR A 104 3.10 -1.42 -38.92
N GLU A 105 2.66 -1.95 -40.08
CA GLU A 105 1.26 -2.37 -40.26
C GLU A 105 0.87 -3.51 -39.31
N MET A 106 1.79 -4.46 -39.08
CA MET A 106 1.59 -5.56 -38.15
C MET A 106 1.54 -5.09 -36.69
N GLU A 107 2.28 -4.05 -36.35
CA GLU A 107 2.26 -3.44 -35.02
C GLU A 107 0.92 -2.74 -34.74
N ASP A 108 0.38 -2.04 -35.74
CA ASP A 108 -0.96 -1.42 -35.65
C ASP A 108 -2.05 -2.47 -35.45
N ILE A 109 -2.03 -3.56 -36.22
CA ILE A 109 -2.98 -4.68 -36.07
C ILE A 109 -2.85 -5.31 -34.68
N LYS A 110 -1.63 -5.53 -34.17
CA LYS A 110 -1.40 -6.04 -32.81
C LYS A 110 -1.96 -5.09 -31.76
N SER A 111 -1.79 -3.78 -31.94
CA SER A 111 -2.32 -2.77 -31.01
C SER A 111 -3.85 -2.77 -30.97
N LEU A 112 -4.51 -2.93 -32.12
CA LEU A 112 -5.97 -3.04 -32.23
C LEU A 112 -6.49 -4.32 -31.58
N VAL A 113 -5.86 -5.46 -31.84
CA VAL A 113 -6.20 -6.74 -31.22
C VAL A 113 -6.00 -6.65 -29.70
N HIS A 114 -4.92 -6.02 -29.24
CA HIS A 114 -4.68 -5.80 -27.82
C HIS A 114 -5.78 -4.93 -27.19
N ARG A 115 -6.15 -3.82 -27.82
CA ARG A 115 -7.25 -2.95 -27.36
C ARG A 115 -8.58 -3.71 -27.27
N LEU A 116 -8.90 -4.53 -28.27
CA LEU A 116 -10.09 -5.40 -28.26
C LEU A 116 -10.02 -6.45 -27.17
N PHE A 117 -8.88 -7.12 -27.00
CA PHE A 117 -8.68 -8.13 -25.96
C PHE A 117 -8.86 -7.51 -24.57
N VAL A 118 -8.29 -6.33 -24.35
CA VAL A 118 -8.43 -5.54 -23.13
C VAL A 118 -9.89 -5.13 -22.92
N ALA A 119 -10.58 -4.65 -23.94
CA ALA A 119 -12.00 -4.27 -23.84
C ALA A 119 -12.91 -5.46 -23.50
N LEU A 120 -12.67 -6.63 -24.08
CA LEU A 120 -13.45 -7.84 -23.84
C LEU A 120 -13.20 -8.44 -22.45
N HIS A 121 -11.97 -8.37 -21.93
CA HIS A 121 -11.61 -8.91 -20.61
C HIS A 121 -11.59 -7.85 -19.50
N LEU A 122 -12.00 -6.61 -19.81
CA LEU A 122 -11.93 -5.50 -18.86
C LEU A 122 -12.78 -5.80 -17.63
N GLU A 123 -14.02 -6.24 -17.83
CA GLU A 123 -15.01 -6.43 -16.76
C GLU A 123 -14.53 -7.47 -15.73
N ASP A 124 -14.06 -8.65 -16.17
CA ASP A 124 -13.58 -9.70 -15.28
C ASP A 124 -12.30 -9.31 -14.53
N HIS A 125 -11.43 -8.51 -15.16
CA HIS A 125 -10.22 -8.01 -14.50
C HIS A 125 -10.54 -6.90 -13.50
N GLN A 126 -11.49 -6.02 -13.83
CA GLN A 126 -11.96 -4.97 -12.91
C GLN A 126 -12.62 -5.57 -11.68
N ILE A 127 -13.53 -6.54 -11.84
CA ILE A 127 -14.22 -7.17 -10.71
C ILE A 127 -13.22 -7.85 -9.77
N ARG A 128 -12.19 -8.51 -10.32
CA ARG A 128 -11.11 -9.12 -9.52
C ARG A 128 -10.30 -8.07 -8.77
N LYS A 129 -9.87 -7.00 -9.44
CA LYS A 129 -9.15 -5.90 -8.79
C LYS A 129 -9.97 -5.17 -7.73
N GLU A 130 -11.25 -4.90 -7.98
CA GLU A 130 -12.15 -4.28 -7.00
C GLU A 130 -12.27 -5.16 -5.76
N ARG A 131 -12.45 -6.47 -5.92
CA ARG A 131 -12.50 -7.42 -4.80
C ARG A 131 -11.19 -7.45 -4.01
N GLU A 132 -10.05 -7.49 -4.69
CA GLU A 132 -8.74 -7.45 -4.02
C GLU A 132 -8.53 -6.13 -3.25
N LEU A 133 -8.92 -4.99 -3.83
CA LEU A 133 -8.84 -3.69 -3.16
C LEU A 133 -9.78 -3.63 -1.95
N LEU A 134 -11.02 -4.10 -2.07
CA LEU A 134 -11.96 -4.17 -0.96
C LEU A 134 -11.44 -5.06 0.17
N GLN A 135 -10.89 -6.25 -0.15
CA GLN A 135 -10.30 -7.13 0.85
C GLN A 135 -9.12 -6.48 1.59
N LYS A 136 -8.25 -5.79 0.86
CA LYS A 136 -7.15 -5.02 1.48
C LYS A 136 -7.69 -3.92 2.39
N LEU A 137 -8.70 -3.19 1.94
CA LEU A 137 -9.32 -2.10 2.69
C LEU A 137 -9.97 -2.61 3.98
N ASP A 138 -10.71 -3.72 3.91
CA ASP A 138 -11.33 -4.36 5.07
C ASP A 138 -10.27 -4.81 6.08
N HIS A 139 -9.17 -5.43 5.61
CA HIS A 139 -8.05 -5.83 6.47
C HIS A 139 -7.38 -4.62 7.14
N LEU A 140 -7.12 -3.55 6.39
CA LEU A 140 -6.55 -2.31 6.92
C LEU A 140 -7.50 -1.66 7.94
N LYS A 141 -8.81 -1.64 7.68
CA LYS A 141 -9.82 -1.13 8.64
C LYS A 141 -9.86 -1.95 9.91
N GLU A 142 -9.78 -3.27 9.80
CA GLU A 142 -9.75 -4.18 10.95
C GLU A 142 -8.49 -3.96 11.81
N GLU A 143 -7.32 -3.80 11.19
CA GLU A 143 -6.09 -3.44 11.89
C GLU A 143 -6.18 -2.05 12.54
N LEU A 144 -6.86 -1.08 11.92
CA LEU A 144 -6.99 0.30 12.42
C LEU A 144 -7.99 0.43 13.58
N LEU A 145 -9.02 -0.40 13.61
CA LEU A 145 -10.12 -0.40 14.59
C LEU A 145 -9.67 -0.38 16.07
N PRO A 146 -8.74 -1.25 16.53
CA PRO A 146 -8.28 -1.20 17.93
C PRO A 146 -7.55 0.11 18.27
N LEU A 147 -6.83 0.70 17.30
CA LEU A 147 -6.11 1.95 17.50
C LEU A 147 -7.08 3.14 17.62
N GLU A 148 -8.14 3.16 16.81
CA GLU A 148 -9.20 4.17 16.90
C GLU A 148 -10.00 4.04 18.20
N GLN A 149 -10.31 2.83 18.64
CA GLN A 149 -10.97 2.60 19.93
C GLN A 149 -10.12 3.11 21.09
N MET A 150 -8.80 2.90 21.05
CA MET A 150 -7.90 3.41 22.08
C MET A 150 -7.86 4.94 22.08
N LYS A 151 -7.79 5.58 20.91
CA LYS A 151 -7.89 7.04 20.77
C LYS A 151 -9.20 7.57 21.34
N ALA A 152 -10.32 6.95 20.98
CA ALA A 152 -11.66 7.32 21.46
C ALA A 152 -11.79 7.21 22.99
N ARG A 153 -11.21 6.17 23.60
CA ARG A 153 -11.18 6.03 25.07
C ARG A 153 -10.39 7.15 25.74
N ILE A 154 -9.29 7.60 25.14
CA ILE A 154 -8.47 8.68 25.68
C ILE A 154 -9.22 10.02 25.61
N THR A 155 -9.83 10.32 24.47
CA THR A 155 -10.61 11.56 24.29
C THR A 155 -11.85 11.58 25.17
N ALA A 156 -12.56 10.47 25.30
CA ALA A 156 -13.72 10.34 26.20
C ALA A 156 -13.35 10.61 27.66
N ASN A 157 -12.23 10.03 28.14
CA ASN A 157 -11.75 10.25 29.49
C ASN A 157 -11.32 11.70 29.74
N ALA A 158 -10.69 12.36 28.75
CA ALA A 158 -10.33 13.76 28.85
C ALA A 158 -11.59 14.66 28.92
N ASN A 159 -12.56 14.42 28.05
CA ASN A 159 -13.82 15.16 28.04
C ASN A 159 -14.62 14.97 29.34
N ALA A 160 -14.66 13.75 29.89
CA ALA A 160 -15.33 13.47 31.16
C ALA A 160 -14.69 14.25 32.32
N LYS A 161 -13.36 14.36 32.36
CA LYS A 161 -12.66 15.18 33.37
C LYS A 161 -12.98 16.66 33.23
N THR A 162 -12.94 17.20 32.01
CA THR A 162 -13.31 18.60 31.73
C THR A 162 -14.75 18.88 32.14
N SER A 163 -15.69 17.99 31.79
CA SER A 163 -17.09 18.14 32.16
C SER A 163 -17.30 18.10 33.67
N ARG A 164 -16.63 17.19 34.39
CA ARG A 164 -16.67 17.18 35.87
C ARG A 164 -16.13 18.47 36.47
N LEU A 165 -15.04 19.01 35.94
CA LEU A 165 -14.48 20.27 36.40
C LEU A 165 -15.47 21.43 36.20
N LEU A 166 -16.15 21.47 35.05
CA LEU A 166 -17.21 22.45 34.77
C LEU A 166 -18.38 22.32 35.74
N TRP A 167 -18.84 21.09 36.02
CA TRP A 167 -19.91 20.84 37.00
C TRP A 167 -19.51 21.23 38.42
N VAL A 168 -18.26 20.97 38.82
CA VAL A 168 -17.72 21.41 40.11
C VAL A 168 -17.66 22.94 40.19
N GLY A 169 -17.22 23.60 39.11
CA GLY A 169 -17.23 25.06 39.01
C GLY A 169 -18.64 25.63 39.14
N LEU A 170 -19.63 25.03 38.47
CA LEU A 170 -21.03 25.43 38.57
C LEU A 170 -21.59 25.25 39.99
N ALA A 171 -21.33 24.10 40.62
CA ALA A 171 -21.77 23.83 41.99
C ALA A 171 -21.15 24.81 43.01
N LEU A 172 -19.87 25.15 42.83
CA LEU A 172 -19.18 26.12 43.69
C LEU A 172 -19.77 27.53 43.53
N MET A 173 -20.04 27.96 42.29
CA MET A 173 -20.69 29.25 42.03
C MET A 173 -22.11 29.32 42.60
N SER A 174 -22.90 28.25 42.46
CA SER A 174 -24.24 28.17 43.07
C SER A 174 -24.18 28.19 44.60
N THR A 175 -23.24 27.47 45.21
CA THR A 175 -23.06 27.44 46.67
C THR A 175 -22.64 28.82 47.19
N GLN A 176 -21.71 29.49 46.50
CA GLN A 176 -21.27 30.84 46.83
C GLN A 176 -22.44 31.83 46.80
N GLY A 177 -23.28 31.79 45.76
CA GLY A 177 -24.46 32.64 45.65
C GLY A 177 -25.50 32.37 46.74
N GLY A 178 -25.78 31.09 47.02
CA GLY A 178 -26.74 30.70 48.06
C GLY A 178 -26.29 31.05 49.48
N ALA A 179 -25.00 30.88 49.79
CA ALA A 179 -24.44 31.24 51.09
C ALA A 179 -24.50 32.75 51.35
N LEU A 180 -24.16 33.56 50.34
CA LEU A 180 -24.27 35.01 50.42
C LEU A 180 -25.72 35.45 50.61
N ALA A 181 -26.65 34.89 49.83
CA ALA A 181 -28.08 35.16 49.93
C ALA A 181 -28.64 34.85 51.34
N TRP A 182 -28.27 33.70 51.91
CA TRP A 182 -28.68 33.32 53.27
C TRP A 182 -28.10 34.28 54.33
N LEU A 183 -26.80 34.59 54.26
CA LEU A 183 -26.15 35.53 55.18
C LEU A 183 -26.77 36.92 55.14
N THR A 184 -27.11 37.43 53.94
CA THR A 184 -27.71 38.77 53.77
C THR A 184 -29.16 38.88 54.23
N TRP A 185 -29.92 37.79 54.25
CA TRP A 185 -31.33 37.82 54.62
C TRP A 185 -31.63 37.37 56.05
N TRP A 186 -30.84 36.45 56.60
CA TRP A 186 -31.11 35.85 57.91
C TRP A 186 -30.17 36.28 59.04
N VAL A 187 -28.93 36.68 58.75
CA VAL A 187 -27.90 36.81 59.79
C VAL A 187 -27.32 38.22 59.87
N TYR A 188 -27.00 38.86 58.74
CA TYR A 188 -26.34 40.15 58.69
C TYR A 188 -27.10 41.12 57.78
N SER A 189 -27.19 42.39 58.19
CA SER A 189 -27.69 43.46 57.32
C SER A 189 -26.72 43.70 56.14
N TRP A 190 -27.27 44.16 55.02
CA TRP A 190 -26.54 44.37 53.77
C TRP A 190 -25.29 45.26 53.92
N ASP A 191 -25.33 46.24 54.83
CA ASP A 191 -24.24 47.17 55.14
C ASP A 191 -22.93 46.49 55.61
N ILE A 192 -23.04 45.33 56.28
CA ILE A 192 -21.86 44.54 56.74
C ILE A 192 -21.36 43.61 55.62
N MET A 193 -22.25 43.16 54.73
CA MET A 193 -21.95 42.19 53.67
C MET A 193 -21.41 42.83 52.39
N GLU A 194 -21.65 44.13 52.16
CA GLU A 194 -21.16 44.89 51.01
C GLU A 194 -19.63 44.72 50.80
N PRO A 195 -18.74 45.04 51.75
CA PRO A 195 -17.30 44.89 51.53
C PRO A 195 -16.87 43.43 51.35
N VAL A 196 -17.53 42.48 52.02
CA VAL A 196 -17.21 41.05 51.96
C VAL A 196 -17.47 40.48 50.57
N THR A 197 -18.62 40.82 49.98
CA THR A 197 -18.98 40.39 48.62
C THR A 197 -18.04 40.97 47.55
N TYR A 198 -17.60 42.22 47.71
CA TYR A 198 -16.58 42.83 46.86
C TYR A 198 -15.26 42.07 46.90
N PHE A 199 -14.74 41.75 48.09
CA PHE A 199 -13.50 40.98 48.23
C PHE A 199 -13.60 39.57 47.63
N ILE A 200 -14.73 38.89 47.83
CA ILE A 200 -14.95 37.55 47.27
C ILE A 200 -15.02 37.60 45.73
N THR A 201 -15.71 38.59 45.17
CA THR A 201 -15.84 38.75 43.70
C THR A 201 -14.51 39.11 43.06
N TYR A 202 -13.76 40.05 43.67
CA TYR A 202 -12.43 40.41 43.18
C TYR A 202 -11.45 39.25 43.34
N GLY A 203 -11.51 38.52 44.46
CA GLY A 203 -10.70 37.33 44.70
C GLY A 203 -10.98 36.19 43.72
N SER A 204 -12.25 35.92 43.41
CA SER A 204 -12.62 34.90 42.42
C SER A 204 -12.20 35.30 41.01
N ALA A 205 -12.36 36.58 40.63
CA ALA A 205 -11.88 37.10 39.35
C ALA A 205 -10.35 37.01 39.23
N MET A 206 -9.63 37.36 40.30
CA MET A 206 -8.16 37.23 40.37
C MET A 206 -7.73 35.76 40.25
N ALA A 207 -8.42 34.84 40.93
CA ALA A 207 -8.14 33.41 40.84
C ALA A 207 -8.42 32.84 39.44
N PHE A 208 -9.52 33.27 38.79
CA PHE A 208 -9.82 32.92 37.39
C PHE A 208 -8.74 33.44 36.45
N TYR A 209 -8.28 34.68 36.64
CA TYR A 209 -7.22 35.28 35.84
C TYR A 209 -5.87 34.57 36.07
N ALA A 210 -5.52 34.28 37.33
CA ALA A 210 -4.32 33.54 37.68
C ALA A 210 -4.36 32.12 37.09
N TYR A 211 -5.50 31.43 37.18
CA TYR A 211 -5.70 30.12 36.55
C TYR A 211 -5.56 30.22 35.03
N PHE A 212 -6.14 31.24 34.40
CA PHE A 212 -6.02 31.48 32.96
C PHE A 212 -4.55 31.69 32.53
N VAL A 213 -3.80 32.51 33.26
CA VAL A 213 -2.37 32.77 33.02
C VAL A 213 -1.51 31.52 33.25
N LEU A 214 -1.74 30.79 34.35
CA LEU A 214 -1.02 29.56 34.69
C LEU A 214 -1.30 28.43 33.68
N THR A 215 -2.55 28.30 33.27
CA THR A 215 -2.97 27.23 32.34
C THR A 215 -2.63 27.59 30.89
N LYS A 216 -2.16 28.83 30.63
CA LYS A 216 -1.86 29.38 29.29
C LYS A 216 -2.91 28.96 28.27
N GLN A 217 -4.17 29.11 28.66
CA GLN A 217 -5.27 28.56 27.89
C GLN A 217 -5.73 29.58 26.88
N ASP A 218 -4.95 29.73 25.80
CA ASP A 218 -5.42 30.35 24.56
C ASP A 218 -6.56 29.49 24.00
N TYR A 219 -7.78 29.77 24.49
CA TYR A 219 -9.02 29.06 24.17
C TYR A 219 -9.42 29.16 22.69
N ILE A 220 -8.63 29.87 21.86
CA ILE A 220 -8.97 30.28 20.49
C ILE A 220 -8.20 29.50 19.41
N TYR A 221 -7.14 28.74 19.74
CA TYR A 221 -6.44 27.96 18.71
C TYR A 221 -6.75 26.46 18.79
N PRO A 222 -7.59 25.91 17.89
CA PRO A 222 -7.73 24.46 17.73
C PRO A 222 -6.37 23.77 17.48
N ASP A 223 -5.43 24.44 16.80
CA ASP A 223 -4.08 23.94 16.53
C ASP A 223 -3.21 23.71 17.80
N ALA A 224 -3.35 24.55 18.83
CA ALA A 224 -2.56 24.41 20.04
C ALA A 224 -3.05 23.23 20.90
N LYS A 225 -4.37 23.00 20.92
CA LYS A 225 -4.98 21.80 21.51
C LYS A 225 -4.52 20.55 20.80
N ASP A 226 -4.44 20.57 19.48
CA ASP A 226 -3.96 19.44 18.69
C ASP A 226 -2.49 19.15 18.98
N ARG A 227 -1.65 20.18 19.15
CA ARG A 227 -0.23 19.99 19.51
C ARG A 227 -0.06 19.37 20.90
N GLN A 228 -0.83 19.83 21.90
CA GLN A 228 -0.76 19.30 23.25
C GLN A 228 -1.36 17.88 23.34
N PHE A 229 -2.45 17.64 22.61
CA PHE A 229 -3.03 16.31 22.42
C PHE A 229 -2.04 15.37 21.74
N LEU A 230 -1.36 15.82 20.69
CA LEU A 230 -0.36 15.04 19.96
C LEU A 230 0.81 14.68 20.87
N HIS A 231 1.32 15.64 21.65
CA HIS A 231 2.41 15.40 22.59
C HIS A 231 2.01 14.40 23.71
N TYR A 232 0.80 14.54 24.26
CA TYR A 232 0.24 13.60 25.23
C TYR A 232 0.01 12.22 24.61
N PHE A 233 -0.52 12.17 23.38
CA PHE A 233 -0.77 10.96 22.62
C PHE A 233 0.53 10.21 22.35
N TYR A 234 1.57 10.87 21.84
CA TYR A 234 2.89 10.26 21.62
C TYR A 234 3.53 9.76 22.91
N ARG A 235 3.46 10.53 24.00
CA ARG A 235 3.99 10.10 25.30
C ARG A 235 3.27 8.84 25.79
N LYS A 236 1.94 8.83 25.70
CA LYS A 236 1.12 7.69 26.14
C LYS A 236 1.29 6.48 25.21
N SER A 237 1.42 6.70 23.90
CA SER A 237 1.72 5.67 22.92
C SER A 237 3.05 4.99 23.20
N LYS A 238 4.11 5.76 23.51
CA LYS A 238 5.41 5.22 23.93
C LYS A 238 5.30 4.35 25.19
N THR A 239 4.39 4.70 26.11
CA THR A 239 4.20 3.95 27.36
C THR A 239 3.39 2.65 27.14
N GLN A 240 2.53 2.62 26.13
CA GLN A 240 1.68 1.48 25.79
C GLN A 240 2.21 0.65 24.58
N HIS A 241 3.45 0.88 24.14
CA HIS A 241 4.05 0.28 22.94
C HIS A 241 3.18 0.42 21.67
N PHE A 242 2.41 1.49 21.59
CA PHE A 242 1.60 1.79 20.41
C PHE A 242 2.49 2.39 19.33
N ASN A 243 2.63 1.73 18.20
CA ASN A 243 3.44 2.21 17.09
C ASN A 243 2.65 3.25 16.27
N VAL A 244 2.86 4.54 16.56
CA VAL A 244 2.21 5.66 15.84
C VAL A 244 2.60 5.70 14.37
N GLU A 245 3.84 5.30 14.06
CA GLU A 245 4.35 5.27 12.70
C GLU A 245 3.62 4.21 11.87
N ARG A 246 3.39 3.02 12.46
CA ARG A 246 2.53 1.99 11.86
C ARG A 246 1.10 2.48 11.67
N TYR A 247 0.53 3.22 12.63
CA TYR A 247 -0.83 3.78 12.51
C TYR A 247 -0.95 4.79 11.37
N ASN A 248 0.01 5.72 11.27
CA ASN A 248 0.01 6.72 10.21
C ASN A 248 0.18 6.06 8.85
N LYS A 249 1.11 5.10 8.73
CA LYS A 249 1.30 4.32 7.52
C LYS A 249 0.02 3.57 7.12
N LEU A 250 -0.62 2.89 8.07
CA LEU A 250 -1.87 2.17 7.82
C LEU A 250 -3.00 3.09 7.36
N LYS A 251 -3.03 4.33 7.87
CA LYS A 251 -3.99 5.36 7.47
C LYS A 251 -3.70 5.93 6.07
N GLU A 252 -2.42 6.13 5.73
CA GLU A 252 -1.98 6.50 4.39
C GLU A 252 -2.32 5.40 3.39
N ASP A 253 -1.96 4.14 3.69
CA ASP A 253 -2.26 2.97 2.86
C ASP A 253 -3.78 2.82 2.66
N LEU A 254 -4.59 3.10 3.68
CA LEU A 254 -6.06 3.07 3.59
C LEU A 254 -6.59 4.20 2.70
N ALA A 255 -6.04 5.41 2.80
CA ALA A 255 -6.42 6.53 1.95
C ALA A 255 -6.06 6.27 0.48
N GLU A 256 -4.88 5.69 0.22
CA GLU A 256 -4.45 5.29 -1.12
C GLU A 256 -5.33 4.16 -1.68
N ALA A 257 -5.67 3.16 -0.86
CA ALA A 257 -6.60 2.10 -1.24
C ALA A 257 -8.02 2.62 -1.53
N GLU A 258 -8.53 3.56 -0.74
CA GLU A 258 -9.82 4.20 -0.98
C GLU A 258 -9.81 5.07 -2.24
N GLU A 259 -8.71 5.79 -2.49
CA GLU A 259 -8.56 6.60 -3.70
C GLU A 259 -8.45 5.73 -4.95
N SER A 260 -7.64 4.67 -4.92
CA SER A 260 -7.52 3.72 -6.03
C SER A 260 -8.85 3.02 -6.34
N LEU A 261 -9.62 2.65 -5.31
CA LEU A 261 -10.98 2.10 -5.48
C LEU A 261 -11.94 3.14 -6.08
N ARG A 262 -11.90 4.39 -5.61
CA ARG A 262 -12.72 5.48 -6.15
C ARG A 262 -12.39 5.73 -7.62
N ARG A 263 -11.11 5.72 -7.98
CA ARG A 263 -10.61 5.84 -9.36
C ARG A 263 -11.01 4.65 -10.22
N LEU A 264 -11.10 3.43 -9.68
CA LEU A 264 -11.54 2.23 -10.40
C LEU A 264 -13.07 2.22 -10.62
N ARG A 265 -13.84 2.75 -9.66
CA ARG A 265 -15.31 2.84 -9.74
C ARG A 265 -15.81 3.92 -10.71
N GLN A 266 -15.06 5.01 -10.89
CA GLN A 266 -15.40 6.07 -11.86
C GLN A 266 -15.51 5.58 -13.33
N PRO A 267 -14.54 4.86 -13.91
CA PRO A 267 -14.61 4.34 -15.27
C PRO A 267 -15.63 3.18 -15.40
N LEU A 268 -15.87 2.40 -14.34
CA LEU A 268 -16.92 1.37 -14.33
C LEU A 268 -18.33 1.95 -14.50
N HIS A 269 -18.62 3.09 -13.86
CA HIS A 269 -19.91 3.77 -14.00
C HIS A 269 -20.09 4.46 -15.36
N LEU A 270 -19.00 4.81 -16.05
CA LEU A 270 -19.02 5.56 -17.31
C LEU A 270 -18.65 4.71 -18.55
N ARG A 271 -18.28 3.42 -18.38
CA ARG A 271 -17.71 2.55 -19.43
C ARG A 271 -16.54 3.21 -20.20
N LEU A 272 -15.76 4.05 -19.53
CA LEU A 272 -14.62 4.73 -20.14
C LEU A 272 -13.34 3.91 -19.92
N PRO A 273 -12.39 3.91 -20.89
CA PRO A 273 -11.08 3.31 -20.68
C PRO A 273 -10.38 3.99 -19.50
N ILE A 274 -9.69 3.17 -18.70
CA ILE A 274 -8.95 3.62 -17.51
C ILE A 274 -7.96 4.70 -17.93
N GLN A 275 -7.95 5.82 -17.21
CA GLN A 275 -6.92 6.84 -17.38
C GLN A 275 -5.63 6.26 -16.81
N GLU A 276 -4.75 5.76 -17.68
CA GLU A 276 -3.43 5.28 -17.27
C GLU A 276 -2.68 6.40 -16.57
N ILE A 277 -2.04 6.04 -15.45
CA ILE A 277 -1.22 6.94 -14.67
C ILE A 277 0.02 7.22 -15.53
N SER A 278 0.17 8.46 -15.99
CA SER A 278 1.49 9.00 -16.28
C SER A 278 2.14 9.22 -14.94
N ASP A 279 2.88 8.23 -14.44
CA ASP A 279 3.84 8.43 -13.36
C ASP A 279 4.88 9.42 -13.90
N LYS A 280 4.66 10.70 -13.61
CA LYS A 280 5.62 11.77 -13.83
C LYS A 280 6.24 12.05 -12.47
N ASP A 281 7.47 11.54 -12.33
CA ASP A 281 8.55 11.93 -11.41
C ASP A 281 8.17 12.32 -9.97
#